data_AF-A0A7S0G041-F1
#
_entry.id   AF-A0A7S0G041-F1
#
_cell.length_a   1.000
_cell.length_b   1.000
_cell.length_c   1.000
_cell.angle_alpha   90.00
_cell.angle_beta   90.00
_cell.angle_gamma   90.00
#
_symmetry.space_group_name_H-M   'P 1'
#
loop_
_entity.id
_entity.type
_entity.pdbx_description
1 polymer ?
#
loop_
_entity_poly.entity_id
_entity_poly.type
_entity_poly.pdbx_seq_one_letter_code
_entity_poly.pdbx_strand_id
1 'polypeptide(L)'
;YEVLALLTEHLEASCDVGRTSAELQAAFPALDFSRLPEVWWYTPDERQADATPALSRQRFRNSGCREPESVFMWRVDKVAAYLARRREASIVVIAHADLFNALLKRHFSTREERFQDYWLR
;
A
#
# COMPACT_ATOMS: atom_id res chain seq x y z
N TYR A 1 -17.51 -2.49 5.25
CA TYR A 1 -16.11 -2.05 5.09
C TYR A 1 -15.47 -2.93 4.02
N GLU A 2 -14.31 -2.53 3.50
CA GLU A 2 -13.51 -3.35 2.58
C GLU A 2 -12.06 -3.33 3.03
N VAL A 3 -11.38 -4.47 2.90
CA VAL A 3 -9.94 -4.60 3.12
C VAL A 3 -9.28 -4.73 1.77
N LEU A 4 -8.35 -3.83 1.46
CA LEU A 4 -7.76 -3.70 0.14
C LEU A 4 -6.23 -3.71 0.24
N ALA A 5 -5.59 -4.67 -0.44
CA ALA A 5 -4.14 -4.69 -0.61
C ALA A 5 -3.60 -3.38 -1.24
N LEU A 6 -4.44 -2.70 -2.01
CA LEU A 6 -4.10 -1.42 -2.64
C LEU A 6 -3.70 -0.32 -1.63
N LEU A 7 -4.17 -0.43 -0.38
CA LEU A 7 -3.95 0.55 0.69
C LEU A 7 -2.70 0.26 1.55
N THR A 8 -1.84 -0.68 1.14
CA THR A 8 -0.55 -0.94 1.83
C THR A 8 0.32 0.33 1.90
N GLU A 9 1.22 0.39 2.88
CA GLU A 9 2.29 1.39 2.86
C GLU A 9 3.18 1.23 1.61
N HIS A 10 3.90 2.29 1.25
CA HIS A 10 5.03 2.20 0.32
C HIS A 10 6.11 1.30 0.93
N LEU A 11 6.48 0.21 0.24
CA LEU A 11 7.46 -0.73 0.80
C LEU A 11 8.88 -0.15 0.67
N GLU A 12 9.35 0.56 1.70
CA GLU A 12 10.68 1.19 1.76
C GLU A 12 11.57 0.59 2.87
N ALA A 13 10.94 0.02 3.90
CA ALA A 13 11.58 -0.54 5.08
C ALA A 13 11.09 -1.97 5.36
N SER A 14 11.85 -2.72 6.16
CA SER A 14 11.51 -4.12 6.48
C SER A 14 10.20 -4.24 7.26
N CYS A 15 9.77 -3.17 7.93
CA CYS A 15 8.49 -3.12 8.65
C CYS A 15 7.27 -3.06 7.72
N ASP A 16 7.48 -2.74 6.43
CA ASP A 16 6.40 -2.67 5.43
C ASP A 16 6.09 -4.05 4.84
N VAL A 17 6.93 -5.05 5.15
CA VAL A 17 6.61 -6.46 4.90
C VAL A 17 5.56 -6.90 5.91
N GLY A 18 4.35 -7.13 5.41
CA GLY A 18 3.17 -7.36 6.21
C GLY A 18 3.09 -8.72 6.93
N ARG A 19 1.91 -8.92 7.52
CA ARG A 19 1.43 -10.18 8.11
C ARG A 19 0.48 -10.89 7.16
N THR A 20 0.40 -12.20 7.22
CA THR A 20 -0.52 -12.96 6.35
C THR A 20 -1.98 -12.66 6.67
N SER A 21 -2.87 -12.93 5.72
CA SER A 21 -4.32 -12.83 5.95
C SER A 21 -4.78 -13.70 7.13
N ALA A 22 -4.23 -14.91 7.29
CA ALA A 22 -4.53 -15.80 8.42
C ALA A 22 -4.04 -15.21 9.76
N GLU A 23 -2.82 -14.67 9.81
CA GLU A 23 -2.32 -13.99 11.00
C GLU A 23 -3.20 -12.80 11.35
N LEU A 24 -3.58 -11.96 10.38
CA LEU A 24 -4.46 -10.80 10.58
C LEU A 24 -5.85 -11.22 11.06
N GLN A 25 -6.44 -12.25 10.45
CA GLN A 25 -7.74 -12.80 10.85
C GLN A 25 -7.76 -13.28 12.30
N ALA A 26 -6.68 -13.92 12.75
CA ALA A 26 -6.54 -14.37 14.14
C ALA A 26 -6.45 -13.22 15.15
N ALA A 27 -5.73 -12.13 14.80
CA ALA A 27 -5.58 -10.99 15.70
C ALA A 27 -6.78 -10.04 15.70
N PHE A 28 -7.50 -9.96 14.59
CA PHE A 28 -8.62 -9.04 14.40
C PHE A 28 -9.85 -9.79 13.89
N PRO A 29 -10.46 -10.67 14.70
CA PRO A 29 -11.52 -11.58 14.27
C PRO A 29 -12.81 -10.87 13.83
N ALA A 30 -12.99 -9.60 14.19
CA ALA A 30 -14.13 -8.78 13.75
C ALA A 30 -14.00 -8.26 12.30
N LEU A 31 -12.81 -8.37 11.70
CA LEU A 31 -12.52 -7.94 10.33
C LEU A 31 -12.39 -9.16 9.41
N ASP A 32 -12.77 -9.00 8.15
CA ASP A 32 -12.65 -10.02 7.10
C ASP A 32 -11.44 -9.76 6.21
N PHE A 33 -10.45 -10.65 6.28
CA PHE A 33 -9.23 -10.61 5.46
C PHE A 33 -9.21 -11.68 4.36
N SER A 34 -10.31 -12.43 4.16
CA SER A 34 -10.37 -13.57 3.23
C SER A 34 -10.07 -13.21 1.77
N ARG A 35 -10.23 -11.94 1.41
CA ARG A 35 -9.96 -11.41 0.06
C ARG A 35 -8.51 -10.98 -0.15
N LEU A 36 -7.69 -10.92 0.90
CA LEU A 36 -6.28 -10.61 0.76
C LEU A 36 -5.52 -11.86 0.32
N PRO A 37 -4.65 -11.77 -0.69
CA PRO A 37 -3.63 -12.78 -0.94
C PRO A 37 -2.77 -13.00 0.30
N GLU A 38 -2.10 -14.15 0.38
CA GLU A 38 -1.17 -14.45 1.47
C GLU A 38 -0.05 -13.40 1.57
N VAL A 39 0.46 -12.96 0.42
CA VAL A 39 1.39 -11.85 0.24
C VAL A 39 0.65 -10.71 -0.46
N TRP A 40 0.25 -9.70 0.30
CA TRP A 40 -0.57 -8.57 -0.19
C TRP A 40 0.19 -7.24 -0.25
N TRP A 41 1.49 -7.24 0.09
CA TRP A 41 2.42 -6.14 -0.09
C TRP A 41 3.22 -6.31 -1.40
N TYR A 42 4.01 -5.31 -1.77
CA TYR A 42 4.79 -5.34 -3.01
C TYR A 42 5.71 -6.56 -3.09
N THR A 43 5.64 -7.23 -4.23
CA THR A 43 6.58 -8.28 -4.65
C THR A 43 6.89 -8.05 -6.12
N PRO A 44 8.17 -8.08 -6.54
CA PRO A 44 8.54 -7.97 -7.95
C PRO A 44 7.80 -8.98 -8.82
N ASP A 45 7.40 -8.58 -10.02
CA ASP A 45 6.55 -9.39 -10.92
C ASP A 45 7.19 -10.76 -11.22
N GLU A 46 8.50 -10.79 -11.46
CA GLU A 46 9.26 -12.02 -11.70
C GLU A 46 9.34 -12.96 -10.49
N ARG A 47 8.82 -12.51 -9.34
CA ARG A 47 8.82 -13.20 -8.05
C ARG A 47 7.43 -13.34 -7.42
N GLN A 48 6.36 -13.01 -8.16
CA GLN A 48 4.99 -13.16 -7.65
C GLN A 48 4.58 -14.64 -7.56
N ALA A 49 5.02 -15.47 -8.50
CA ALA A 49 4.60 -16.88 -8.56
C ALA A 49 5.10 -17.74 -7.37
N ASP A 50 6.23 -17.37 -6.78
CA ASP A 50 6.84 -18.02 -5.62
C ASP A 50 6.73 -17.15 -4.35
N ALA A 51 5.90 -16.10 -4.36
CA ALA A 51 5.83 -15.17 -3.26
C ALA A 51 5.33 -15.85 -1.98
N THR A 52 6.16 -15.84 -0.94
CA THR A 52 5.75 -16.23 0.42
C THR A 52 6.18 -15.16 1.42
N PRO A 53 5.58 -15.13 2.63
CA PRO A 53 6.00 -14.22 3.68
C PRO A 53 7.47 -14.40 4.08
N ALA A 54 7.93 -15.66 4.16
CA ALA A 54 9.31 -15.98 4.50
C ALA A 54 10.29 -15.47 3.42
N LEU A 55 9.97 -15.70 2.14
CA LEU A 55 10.78 -15.22 1.02
C LEU A 55 10.78 -13.70 0.94
N SER A 56 9.65 -13.03 1.21
CA SER A 56 9.58 -11.57 1.26
C SER A 56 10.54 -10.99 2.31
N ARG A 57 10.53 -11.54 3.53
CA ARG A 57 11.43 -11.12 4.61
C ARG A 57 12.90 -11.41 4.26
N GLN A 58 13.18 -12.56 3.67
CA GLN A 58 14.52 -12.92 3.22
C GLN A 58 15.04 -11.97 2.12
N ARG A 59 14.20 -11.65 1.13
CA ARG A 59 14.53 -10.72 0.05
C ARG A 59 14.85 -9.34 0.61
N PHE A 60 14.00 -8.80 1.49
CA PHE A 60 14.27 -7.50 2.12
C PHE A 60 15.58 -7.53 2.92
N ARG A 61 15.82 -8.58 3.69
CA ARG A 61 17.07 -8.73 4.47
C ARG A 61 18.32 -8.76 3.60
N ASN A 62 18.26 -9.41 2.45
CA ASN A 62 19.43 -9.65 1.61
C ASN A 62 19.72 -8.49 0.65
N SER A 63 18.68 -7.88 0.07
CA SER A 63 18.83 -6.89 -1.00
C SER A 63 18.03 -5.61 -0.78
N GLY A 64 17.38 -5.45 0.37
CA GLY A 64 16.59 -4.28 0.70
C GLY A 64 15.34 -4.10 -0.16
N CYS A 65 14.88 -5.15 -0.86
CA CYS A 65 13.77 -5.16 -1.84
C CYS A 65 12.69 -4.09 -1.58
N ARG A 66 12.77 -2.94 -2.25
CA ARG A 66 11.83 -1.82 -2.13
C ARG A 66 10.81 -1.81 -3.27
N GLU A 67 9.62 -1.30 -3.02
CA GLU A 67 8.63 -1.01 -4.07
C GLU A 67 9.14 0.16 -4.92
N PRO A 68 9.34 -0.03 -6.24
CA PRO A 68 9.76 1.06 -7.11
C PRO A 68 8.73 2.19 -7.10
N GLU A 69 9.19 3.44 -7.07
CA GLU A 69 8.32 4.62 -7.05
C GLU A 69 7.27 4.59 -8.17
N SER A 70 7.63 4.14 -9.38
CA SER A 70 6.68 4.04 -10.49
C SER A 70 5.53 3.06 -10.22
N VAL A 71 5.80 1.95 -9.53
CA VAL A 71 4.79 0.96 -9.14
C VAL A 71 3.93 1.51 -8.01
N PHE A 72 4.56 2.15 -7.02
CA PHE A 72 3.86 2.80 -5.92
C PHE A 72 2.91 3.90 -6.42
N MET A 73 3.38 4.79 -7.30
CA MET A 73 2.56 5.87 -7.86
C MET A 73 1.45 5.35 -8.76
N TRP A 74 1.67 4.25 -9.49
CA TRP A 74 0.60 3.56 -10.20
C TRP A 74 -0.48 3.05 -9.22
N ARG A 75 -0.07 2.51 -8.07
CA ARG A 75 -0.99 2.05 -7.03
C ARG A 75 -1.77 3.20 -6.41
N VAL A 76 -1.13 4.34 -6.15
CA VAL A 76 -1.79 5.59 -5.72
C VAL A 76 -2.88 6.01 -6.72
N ASP A 77 -2.61 5.97 -8.02
CA ASP A 77 -3.60 6.27 -9.06
C ASP A 77 -4.78 5.29 -9.04
N LYS A 78 -4.51 4.01 -8.79
CA LYS A 78 -5.57 3.01 -8.63
C LYS A 78 -6.41 3.27 -7.38
N VAL A 79 -5.83 3.75 -6.27
CA VAL A 79 -6.60 4.12 -5.07
C VAL A 79 -7.55 5.27 -5.39
N ALA A 80 -7.05 6.34 -6.02
CA ALA A 80 -7.87 7.48 -6.41
C ALA A 80 -9.02 7.05 -7.34
N ALA A 81 -8.73 6.26 -8.37
CA ALA A 81 -9.73 5.73 -9.29
C ALA A 81 -10.76 4.83 -8.58
N TYR A 82 -10.31 3.99 -7.64
CA TYR A 82 -11.18 3.14 -6.84
C TYR A 82 -12.13 3.95 -5.94
N LEU A 83 -11.64 5.03 -5.34
CA LEU A 83 -12.46 5.91 -4.50
C LEU A 83 -13.45 6.73 -5.33
N ALA A 84 -13.02 7.26 -6.48
CA ALA A 84 -13.86 8.08 -7.37
C ALA A 84 -15.07 7.31 -7.94
N ARG A 85 -14.99 5.98 -8.08
CA ARG A 85 -16.10 5.13 -8.54
C ARG A 85 -17.09 4.73 -7.44
N ARG A 86 -16.82 5.08 -6.18
CA ARG A 86 -17.70 4.75 -5.05
C ARG A 86 -18.97 5.56 -5.13
N ARG A 87 -20.09 4.95 -4.73
CA ARG A 87 -21.40 5.64 -4.67
C ARG A 87 -21.61 6.34 -3.33
N GLU A 88 -20.84 5.95 -2.32
CA GLU A 88 -20.89 6.50 -0.99
C GLU A 88 -20.41 7.96 -1.00
N ALA A 89 -21.22 8.86 -0.42
CA ALA A 89 -20.90 10.29 -0.33
C ALA A 89 -19.85 10.61 0.76
N SER A 90 -19.60 9.67 1.68
CA SER A 90 -18.62 9.81 2.76
C SER A 90 -17.95 8.47 3.02
N ILE A 91 -16.63 8.46 2.99
CA ILE A 91 -15.81 7.26 3.08
C ILE A 91 -14.71 7.52 4.10
N VAL A 92 -14.56 6.60 5.07
CA VAL A 92 -13.40 6.58 5.95
C VAL A 92 -12.37 5.64 5.36
N VAL A 93 -11.16 6.15 5.11
CA VAL A 93 -10.01 5.37 4.65
C VAL A 93 -9.02 5.27 5.80
N ILE A 94 -8.59 4.05 6.11
CA ILE A 94 -7.56 3.76 7.11
C ILE A 94 -6.39 3.14 6.35
N ALA A 95 -5.26 3.83 6.35
CA ALA A 95 -4.05 3.43 5.62
C ALA A 95 -2.82 4.08 6.27
N HIS A 96 -1.71 4.13 5.54
CA HIS A 96 -0.41 4.56 6.03
C HIS A 96 0.02 5.94 5.47
N ALA A 97 1.14 6.45 5.99
CA ALA A 97 1.52 7.85 5.83
C ALA A 97 1.99 8.16 4.40
N ASP A 98 2.87 7.34 3.83
CA ASP A 98 3.41 7.64 2.50
C ASP A 98 2.34 7.48 1.42
N LEU A 99 1.44 6.49 1.57
CA LEU A 99 0.25 6.39 0.71
C LEU A 99 -0.61 7.65 0.78
N PHE A 100 -0.95 8.15 1.97
CA PHE A 100 -1.77 9.35 2.09
C PHE A 100 -1.06 10.59 1.56
N ASN A 101 0.21 10.76 1.87
CA ASN A 101 1.01 11.88 1.38
C ASN A 101 1.03 11.88 -0.16
N ALA A 102 1.30 10.74 -0.79
CA ALA A 102 1.32 10.62 -2.24
C ALA A 102 -0.07 10.83 -2.85
N LEU A 103 -1.12 10.24 -2.28
CA LEU A 103 -2.50 10.37 -2.76
C LEU A 103 -2.98 11.82 -2.70
N LEU A 104 -2.83 12.46 -1.54
CA LEU A 104 -3.25 13.84 -1.32
C LEU A 104 -2.46 14.79 -2.22
N LYS A 105 -1.13 14.65 -2.27
CA LYS A 105 -0.26 15.49 -3.11
C LYS A 105 -0.58 15.37 -4.59
N ARG A 106 -0.85 14.16 -5.06
CA ARG A 106 -1.06 13.90 -6.50
C ARG A 106 -2.45 14.29 -6.98
N HIS A 107 -3.48 14.01 -6.19
CA HIS A 107 -4.87 14.12 -6.63
C HIS A 107 -5.68 15.23 -5.98
N PHE A 108 -5.21 15.81 -4.86
CA PHE A 108 -5.97 16.78 -4.07
C PHE A 108 -5.23 18.11 -3.83
N SER A 109 -3.90 18.15 -3.97
CA SER A 109 -3.15 19.40 -3.81
C SER A 109 -3.42 20.38 -4.95
N THR A 110 -3.49 21.66 -4.59
CA THR A 110 -3.45 22.75 -5.56
C THR A 110 -2.09 22.73 -6.25
N ARG A 111 -2.07 22.93 -7.58
CA ARG A 111 -0.81 23.02 -8.36
C ARG A 111 -0.06 24.34 -8.12
N GLU A 112 -0.36 25.06 -7.04
CA GLU A 112 0.27 26.33 -6.73
C GLU A 112 1.66 26.09 -6.11
N GLU A 113 2.69 26.73 -6.67
CA GLU A 113 4.10 26.59 -6.27
C GLU A 113 4.35 26.79 -4.77
N ARG A 114 3.57 27.64 -4.10
CA ARG A 114 3.74 27.95 -2.67
C ARG A 114 3.48 26.78 -1.72
N PHE A 115 2.86 25.70 -2.20
CA PHE A 115 2.62 24.47 -1.43
C PHE A 115 3.57 23.33 -1.82
N GLN A 116 4.64 23.61 -2.57
CA GLN A 116 5.69 22.61 -2.77
C GLN A 116 6.48 22.40 -1.46
N ASP A 117 6.45 21.16 -0.98
CA ASP A 117 7.05 20.76 0.29
C ASP A 117 8.56 20.94 0.37
N TYR A 118 9.00 21.37 1.55
CA TYR A 118 10.39 21.65 1.93
C TYR A 118 11.23 20.37 2.16
N TRP A 119 10.59 19.22 2.36
CA TRP A 119 11.21 17.96 2.82
C TRP A 119 11.83 17.07 1.73
N LEU A 120 11.77 17.50 0.46
CA LEU A 120 12.30 16.74 -0.69
C LEU A 120 13.31 17.56 -1.53
N ARG A 121 14.03 18.50 -0.89
CA ARG A 121 15.23 19.12 -1.46
C ARG A 121 16.49 18.37 -1.06
#